data_AF-A0A2G6KHA1-F1
#
_entry.id   AF-A0A2G6KHA1-F1
#
_cell.length_a   1.000
_cell.length_b   1.000
_cell.length_c   1.000
_cell.angle_alpha   90.00
_cell.angle_beta   90.00
_cell.angle_gamma   90.00
#
_symmetry.space_group_name_H-M   'P 1'
#
loop_
_entity.id
_entity.type
_entity.pdbx_description
1 polymer ?
#
loop_
_entity_poly.entity_id
_entity_poly.type
_entity_poly.pdbx_seq_one_letter_code
_entity_poly.pdbx_strand_id
1 'polypeptide(L)'
;MLGSTVANAQESGGIDAAVNDAFINATGWFVKGIFASVPGTSFPWIVLWLVVGAMVFTLYFGFIQFRAVGHSISLVKGDYSDPNNAGEVSHFQALATALSGTVGLGNIAGVAVAVG
;
A
#
# COMPACT_ATOMS: atom_id res chain seq x y z
N MET A 1 -1.53 -33.58 21.76
CA MET A 1 -0.25 -33.84 21.08
C MET A 1 -0.44 -34.07 19.58
N LEU A 2 -0.98 -33.10 18.85
CA LEU A 2 -1.03 -33.13 17.38
C LEU A 2 -1.15 -31.68 16.90
N GLY A 3 -0.03 -31.05 16.55
CA GLY A 3 -0.04 -29.68 16.04
C GLY A 3 1.36 -29.16 15.79
N SER A 4 1.92 -29.47 14.61
CA SER A 4 2.95 -28.67 13.92
C SER A 4 3.55 -29.44 12.73
N THR A 5 2.85 -29.50 11.59
CA THR A 5 3.46 -29.99 10.33
C THR A 5 3.02 -29.21 9.09
N VAL A 6 2.57 -27.95 9.25
CA VAL A 6 2.28 -27.12 8.07
C VAL A 6 3.29 -25.98 7.97
N ALA A 7 3.95 -25.95 6.81
CA ALA A 7 4.75 -24.87 6.24
C ALA A 7 6.16 -24.65 6.83
N ASN A 8 7.06 -25.59 6.55
CA ASN A 8 8.45 -25.24 6.28
C ASN A 8 8.82 -25.75 4.89
N ALA A 9 8.21 -25.14 3.86
CA ALA A 9 8.69 -25.28 2.48
C ALA A 9 9.79 -24.24 2.25
N GLN A 10 10.90 -24.39 2.99
CA GLN A 10 12.15 -23.75 2.62
C GLN A 10 12.80 -24.66 1.57
N GLU A 11 12.49 -24.42 0.30
CA GLU A 11 13.33 -24.96 -0.77
C GLU A 11 14.72 -24.34 -0.62
N SER A 12 15.59 -25.19 -0.09
CA SER A 12 16.96 -24.88 0.24
C SER A 12 17.77 -24.91 -1.06
N GLY A 13 18.09 -23.73 -1.58
CA GLY A 13 19.17 -23.52 -2.54
C GLY A 13 18.82 -23.79 -4.00
N GLY A 14 18.62 -22.70 -4.76
CA GLY A 14 18.53 -22.73 -6.21
C GLY A 14 17.69 -21.56 -6.70
N ILE A 15 18.31 -20.60 -7.38
CA ILE A 15 17.69 -19.40 -7.99
C ILE A 15 17.02 -18.42 -7.01
N ASP A 16 16.03 -18.81 -6.19
CA ASP A 16 15.33 -17.87 -5.28
C ASP A 16 16.27 -17.18 -4.29
N ALA A 17 17.17 -17.96 -3.69
CA ALA A 17 18.21 -17.43 -2.82
C ALA A 17 19.16 -16.47 -3.55
N ALA A 18 19.53 -16.80 -4.80
CA ALA A 18 20.41 -15.95 -5.60
C ALA A 18 19.73 -14.64 -6.02
N VAL A 19 18.43 -14.69 -6.35
CA VAL A 19 17.61 -13.51 -6.65
C VAL A 19 17.46 -12.65 -5.41
N ASN A 20 17.16 -13.25 -4.25
CA ASN A 20 17.07 -12.53 -2.97
C ASN A 20 18.40 -11.85 -2.61
N ASP A 21 19.52 -12.55 -2.72
CA ASP A 21 20.84 -12.00 -2.40
C ASP A 21 21.24 -10.88 -3.37
N ALA A 22 20.94 -11.02 -4.66
CA ALA A 22 21.14 -9.96 -5.64
C ALA A 22 20.27 -8.72 -5.33
N PHE A 23 19.00 -8.94 -4.96
CA PHE A 23 18.09 -7.87 -4.58
C PHE A 23 18.54 -7.14 -3.32
N ILE A 24 18.95 -7.86 -2.28
CA ILE A 24 19.46 -7.28 -1.02
C ILE A 24 20.78 -6.54 -1.25
N ASN A 25 21.68 -7.06 -2.09
CA ASN A 25 22.91 -6.35 -2.42
C ASN A 25 22.62 -5.03 -3.17
N ALA A 26 21.68 -5.04 -4.11
CA ALA A 26 21.35 -3.86 -4.89
C ALA A 26 20.56 -2.80 -4.10
N THR A 27 19.59 -3.23 -3.29
CA THR A 27 18.58 -2.33 -2.67
C THR A 27 18.65 -2.28 -1.15
N GLY A 28 19.39 -3.18 -0.50
CA GLY A 28 19.39 -3.32 0.95
C GLY A 28 19.88 -2.06 1.67
N TRP A 29 20.80 -1.30 1.08
CA TRP A 29 21.24 -0.01 1.61
C TRP A 29 20.09 1.01 1.66
N PHE A 30 19.23 1.02 0.64
CA PHE A 30 18.07 1.91 0.55
C PHE A 30 16.97 1.47 1.52
N VAL A 31 16.63 0.17 1.51
CA VAL A 31 15.61 -0.40 2.41
C VAL A 31 15.98 -0.16 3.88
N LYS A 32 17.23 -0.44 4.27
CA LYS A 32 17.74 -0.14 5.62
C LYS A 32 17.71 1.35 5.91
N GLY A 33 18.02 2.18 4.92
CA GLY A 33 17.96 3.63 5.03
C GLY A 33 16.55 4.11 5.34
N ILE A 34 15.55 3.76 4.55
CA ILE A 34 14.17 4.24 4.72
C ILE A 34 13.47 3.60 5.92
N PHE A 35 13.74 2.33 6.24
CA PHE A 35 13.13 1.64 7.38
C PHE A 35 13.96 1.76 8.68
N ALA A 36 14.96 2.65 8.72
CA ALA A 36 15.70 2.89 9.96
C ALA A 36 14.77 3.35 11.09
N SER A 37 14.98 2.85 12.30
CA SER A 37 14.15 3.26 13.43
C SER A 37 14.54 4.64 13.92
N VAL A 38 13.56 5.42 14.38
CA VAL A 38 13.81 6.69 15.06
C VAL A 38 14.59 6.39 16.36
N PRO A 39 15.66 7.16 16.69
CA PRO A 39 16.46 6.93 17.90
C PRO A 39 15.59 6.79 19.15
N GLY A 40 15.66 5.62 19.82
CA GLY A 40 14.90 5.32 21.03
C GLY A 40 13.53 4.66 20.83
N THR A 41 13.12 4.33 19.60
CA THR A 41 11.86 3.62 19.32
C THR A 41 12.07 2.50 18.29
N SER A 42 11.13 1.55 18.19
CA SER A 42 11.06 0.57 17.10
C SER A 42 10.32 1.10 15.87
N PHE A 43 9.96 2.38 15.85
CA PHE A 43 9.14 2.97 14.80
C PHE A 43 9.99 3.43 13.61
N PRO A 44 9.71 2.99 12.36
CA PRO A 44 10.47 3.41 11.20
C PRO A 44 10.29 4.91 10.92
N TRP A 45 11.38 5.62 10.66
CA TRP A 45 11.34 7.07 10.44
C TRP A 45 10.56 7.46 9.18
N ILE A 46 10.56 6.61 8.14
CA ILE A 46 9.76 6.83 6.93
C ILE A 46 8.27 6.92 7.25
N VAL A 47 7.76 6.11 8.18
CA VAL A 47 6.34 6.14 8.57
C VAL A 47 6.03 7.46 9.27
N LEU A 48 6.93 7.96 10.12
CA LEU A 48 6.79 9.27 10.76
C LEU A 48 6.69 10.38 9.70
N TRP A 49 7.58 10.34 8.70
CA TRP A 49 7.58 11.29 7.59
C TRP A 49 6.27 11.24 6.78
N LEU A 50 5.76 10.04 6.49
CA LEU A 50 4.48 9.85 5.79
C LEU A 50 3.30 10.39 6.59
N VAL A 51 3.27 10.19 7.92
CA VAL A 51 2.21 10.73 8.79
C VAL A 51 2.24 12.25 8.82
N VAL A 52 3.42 12.87 8.89
CA VAL A 52 3.55 14.34 8.84
C VAL A 52 3.05 14.88 7.50
N GLY A 53 3.47 14.28 6.38
CA GLY A 53 3.00 14.66 5.05
C GLY A 53 1.48 14.52 4.92
N ALA A 54 0.92 13.40 5.39
CA ALA A 54 -0.52 13.17 5.40
C ALA A 54 -1.26 14.20 6.27
N MET A 55 -0.73 14.56 7.44
CA MET A 55 -1.31 15.57 8.32
C MET A 55 -1.30 16.96 7.66
N VAL A 56 -0.18 17.36 7.07
CA VAL A 56 -0.08 18.66 6.36
C VAL A 56 -1.07 18.72 5.21
N PHE A 57 -1.15 17.69 4.36
CA PHE A 57 -2.13 17.66 3.28
C PHE A 57 -3.57 17.67 3.81
N THR A 58 -3.85 16.93 4.88
CA THR A 58 -5.20 16.88 5.48
C THR A 58 -5.63 18.25 5.99
N LEU A 59 -4.72 19.00 6.63
CA LEU A 59 -5.00 20.35 7.11
C LEU A 59 -5.09 21.37 5.97
N TYR A 60 -4.17 21.31 5.00
CA TYR A 60 -4.14 22.21 3.84
C TYR A 60 -5.40 22.08 2.99
N PHE A 61 -5.87 20.85 2.74
CA PHE A 61 -7.12 20.61 2.00
C PHE A 61 -8.37 20.75 2.86
N GLY A 62 -8.26 21.18 4.13
CA GLY A 62 -9.39 21.48 5.00
C GLY A 62 -10.30 20.28 5.27
N PHE A 63 -9.71 19.12 5.61
CA PHE A 63 -10.43 17.86 5.86
C PHE A 63 -11.24 17.36 4.66
N ILE A 64 -10.66 17.47 3.47
CA ILE A 64 -11.26 16.99 2.21
C ILE A 64 -11.66 15.51 2.24
N GLN A 65 -10.98 14.70 3.06
CA GLN A 65 -11.28 13.30 3.34
C GLN A 65 -12.75 13.05 3.70
N PHE A 66 -13.41 14.02 4.36
CA PHE A 66 -14.82 13.92 4.76
C PHE A 66 -15.73 14.72 3.83
N ARG A 67 -15.26 15.84 3.27
CA ARG A 67 -16.10 16.75 2.46
C ARG A 67 -16.22 16.33 0.99
N ALA A 68 -15.21 15.70 0.42
CA ALA A 68 -15.21 15.34 -1.01
C ALA A 68 -15.87 13.99 -1.30
N VAL A 69 -16.10 13.12 -0.30
CA VAL A 69 -16.62 11.76 -0.52
C VAL A 69 -17.91 11.76 -1.34
N GLY A 70 -18.85 12.64 -1.02
CA GLY A 70 -20.11 12.76 -1.78
C GLY A 70 -19.90 13.21 -3.23
N HIS A 71 -19.02 14.18 -3.45
CA HIS A 71 -18.71 14.69 -4.79
C HIS A 71 -17.93 13.66 -5.62
N SER A 72 -16.95 12.99 -5.03
CA SER A 72 -16.18 11.91 -5.65
C SER A 72 -17.06 10.75 -6.08
N ILE A 73 -18.06 10.36 -5.28
CA ILE A 73 -19.04 9.33 -5.68
C ILE A 73 -19.86 9.78 -6.88
N SER A 74 -20.32 11.05 -6.92
CA SER A 74 -21.05 11.57 -8.09
C SER A 74 -20.21 11.62 -9.37
N LEU A 75 -18.90 11.91 -9.26
CA LEU A 75 -17.96 11.89 -10.38
C LEU A 75 -17.72 10.47 -10.90
N VAL A 76 -17.55 9.49 -10.01
CA VAL A 76 -17.31 8.08 -10.38
C VAL A 76 -18.56 7.42 -10.98
N LYS A 77 -19.77 7.84 -10.56
CA LYS A 77 -21.05 7.37 -11.13
C LYS A 77 -21.34 7.94 -12.52
N GLY A 78 -20.59 8.94 -12.97
CA GLY A 78 -20.65 9.45 -14.34
C GLY A 78 -21.56 10.66 -14.55
N ASP A 79 -22.14 11.27 -13.50
CA ASP A 79 -23.06 12.43 -13.61
C ASP A 79 -22.40 13.70 -14.18
N TYR A 80 -21.06 13.75 -14.24
CA TYR A 80 -20.27 14.86 -14.80
C TYR A 80 -19.41 14.45 -16.00
N SER A 81 -19.76 13.35 -16.68
CA SER A 81 -19.06 12.92 -17.90
C SER A 81 -19.50 13.78 -19.08
N ASP A 82 -18.68 14.75 -19.49
CA ASP A 82 -18.84 15.38 -20.81
C ASP A 82 -18.38 14.40 -21.90
N PRO A 83 -19.26 13.96 -22.82
CA PRO A 83 -18.94 12.96 -23.84
C PRO A 83 -17.86 13.40 -24.86
N ASN A 84 -17.36 14.65 -24.78
CA ASN A 84 -16.33 15.18 -25.68
C ASN A 84 -14.91 15.22 -25.12
N ASN A 85 -14.66 14.76 -23.88
CA ASN A 85 -13.30 14.73 -23.32
C ASN A 85 -12.58 13.40 -23.63
N ALA A 86 -11.39 13.52 -24.22
CA ALA A 86 -10.52 12.40 -24.60
C ALA A 86 -9.92 11.70 -23.38
N GLY A 87 -10.61 10.69 -22.85
CA GLY A 87 -10.08 9.76 -21.84
C GLY A 87 -10.09 8.33 -22.37
N GLU A 88 -8.95 7.66 -22.34
CA GLU A 88 -8.80 6.28 -22.86
C GLU A 88 -9.52 5.22 -22.00
N VAL A 89 -9.92 5.57 -20.77
CA VAL A 89 -10.66 4.70 -19.82
C VAL A 89 -11.66 5.52 -18.99
N SER A 90 -12.77 4.89 -18.57
CA SER A 90 -13.76 5.55 -17.71
C SER A 90 -13.19 5.85 -16.31
N HIS A 91 -13.71 6.88 -15.63
CA HIS A 91 -13.30 7.22 -14.25
C HIS A 91 -13.49 6.03 -13.28
N PHE A 92 -14.55 5.24 -13.47
CA PHE A 92 -14.80 4.02 -12.71
C PHE A 92 -13.74 2.94 -13.00
N GLN A 93 -13.34 2.76 -14.26
CA GLN A 93 -12.31 1.79 -14.63
C GLN A 93 -10.94 2.17 -14.05
N ALA A 94 -10.57 3.46 -14.12
CA ALA A 94 -9.34 3.94 -13.49
C ALA A 94 -9.35 3.73 -11.97
N LEU A 95 -10.48 4.02 -11.30
CA LEU A 95 -10.66 3.76 -9.88
C LEU A 95 -10.57 2.26 -9.56
N ALA A 96 -11.21 1.40 -10.36
CA ALA A 96 -11.21 -0.05 -10.16
C ALA A 96 -9.79 -0.64 -10.30
N THR A 97 -8.99 -0.15 -11.26
CA THR A 97 -7.59 -0.53 -11.41
C THR A 97 -6.75 -0.11 -10.20
N ALA A 98 -6.90 1.13 -9.73
CA ALA A 98 -6.19 1.60 -8.54
C ALA A 98 -6.59 0.82 -7.28
N LEU A 99 -7.90 0.59 -7.08
CA LEU A 99 -8.45 -0.09 -5.90
C LEU A 99 -8.13 -1.59 -5.90
N SER A 100 -8.01 -2.21 -7.07
CA SER A 100 -7.54 -3.60 -7.20
C SER A 100 -6.11 -3.76 -6.66
N GLY A 101 -5.24 -2.75 -6.83
CA GLY A 101 -3.90 -2.74 -6.27
C GLY A 101 -3.86 -2.57 -4.75
N THR A 102 -4.82 -1.86 -4.15
CA THR A 102 -4.81 -1.53 -2.71
C THR A 102 -5.71 -2.42 -1.84
N VAL A 103 -6.72 -3.10 -2.40
CA VAL A 103 -7.71 -3.92 -1.67
C VAL A 103 -7.51 -5.42 -1.87
N GLY A 104 -6.39 -5.85 -2.46
CA GLY A 104 -6.08 -7.27 -2.66
C GLY A 104 -5.94 -8.10 -1.38
N LEU A 105 -5.43 -9.33 -1.52
CA LEU A 105 -5.19 -10.30 -0.43
C LEU A 105 -4.53 -9.67 0.82
N GLY A 106 -3.71 -8.63 0.64
CA GLY A 106 -3.05 -7.90 1.72
C GLY A 106 -3.99 -7.32 2.81
N ASN A 107 -5.18 -6.83 2.47
CA ASN A 107 -6.10 -6.31 3.49
C ASN A 107 -6.82 -7.42 4.26
N ILE A 108 -7.14 -8.53 3.59
CA ILE A 108 -7.79 -9.68 4.23
C ILE A 108 -6.79 -10.49 5.08
N ALA A 109 -5.61 -10.79 4.53
CA ALA A 109 -4.54 -11.48 5.22
C ALA A 109 -3.90 -10.62 6.32
N GLY A 110 -3.75 -9.31 6.09
CA GLY A 110 -3.21 -8.38 7.09
C GLY A 110 -4.08 -8.30 8.34
N VAL A 111 -5.41 -8.26 8.19
CA VAL A 111 -6.33 -8.32 9.35
C VAL A 111 -6.23 -9.67 10.06
N ALA A 112 -6.11 -10.78 9.33
CA ALA A 112 -5.93 -12.11 9.94
C ALA A 112 -4.65 -12.20 10.79
N VAL A 113 -3.54 -11.61 10.34
CA VAL A 113 -2.27 -11.55 11.08
C VAL A 113 -2.31 -10.55 12.25
N ALA A 114 -3.12 -9.48 12.15
CA ALA A 114 -3.22 -8.49 13.22
C ALA A 114 -4.11 -8.96 14.39
N VAL A 115 -5.06 -9.87 14.13
CA VAL A 115 -6.01 -10.39 15.12
C VAL A 115 -5.56 -11.71 15.73
N GLY A 116 -4.79 -12.52 15.00
CA GLY A 116 -4.22 -13.78 15.48
C GLY A 116 -2.88 -13.58 16.19
#